data_AF-A0A6A4ZIU3-F1
#
_entry.id   AF-A0A6A4ZIU3-F1
#
_cell.length_a   1.000
_cell.length_b   1.000
_cell.length_c   1.000
_cell.angle_alpha   90.00
_cell.angle_beta   90.00
_cell.angle_gamma   90.00
#
_symmetry.space_group_name_H-M   'P 1'
#
loop_
_entity.id
_entity.type
_entity.pdbx_description
1 polymer ?
#
loop_
_entity_poly.entity_id
_entity_poly.type
_entity_poly.pdbx_seq_one_letter_code
_entity_poly.pdbx_strand_id
1 'polypeptide(L)'
;MPEAIYALDTAENEEYATIKYRYTYSLDDQQTVEYDFLSNKTVILKETPVPHYDRSLYHSERVEATASDGTTIPISVVYRKDKKKAEGQPQALHLHGYGAYERSFEPEFQEKILPLLDRGFVYAIAHVRGGGENGRTWYEAARYLTKMTTFTDFIAVAEHLVATKVTSPSHMTCEGGSAG
;
A
#
# COMPACT_ATOMS: atom_id res chain seq x y z
N MET A 1 -2.06 -17.24 -6.24
CA MET A 1 -2.02 -15.82 -6.63
C MET A 1 -0.66 -15.30 -6.18
N PRO A 2 0.22 -14.79 -7.07
CA PRO A 2 1.64 -14.76 -6.71
C PRO A 2 2.25 -13.34 -6.71
N GLU A 3 1.63 -12.37 -6.02
CA GLU A 3 2.24 -11.05 -5.83
C GLU A 3 2.29 -10.66 -4.35
N ALA A 4 3.35 -9.94 -3.97
CA ALA A 4 3.72 -9.70 -2.57
C ALA A 4 2.80 -8.69 -1.86
N ILE A 5 2.16 -7.81 -2.61
CA ILE A 5 1.15 -6.86 -2.14
C ILE A 5 0.00 -6.84 -3.14
N TYR A 6 -1.23 -6.68 -2.68
CA TYR A 6 -2.44 -6.47 -3.48
C TYR A 6 -3.55 -5.98 -2.54
N ALA A 7 -4.62 -5.41 -3.10
CA ALA A 7 -5.81 -5.03 -2.35
C ALA A 7 -7.05 -5.71 -2.92
N LEU A 8 -7.99 -6.02 -2.03
CA LEU A 8 -9.30 -6.59 -2.36
C LEU A 8 -10.37 -5.71 -1.73
N ASP A 9 -11.36 -5.30 -2.51
CA ASP A 9 -12.55 -4.63 -1.99
C ASP A 9 -13.82 -5.28 -2.56
N THR A 10 -14.95 -5.03 -1.91
CA THR A 10 -16.26 -5.45 -2.38
C THR A 10 -16.60 -4.70 -3.67
N ALA A 11 -17.19 -5.41 -4.64
CA ALA A 11 -17.77 -4.77 -5.82
C ALA A 11 -19.29 -4.86 -5.75
N GLU A 12 -19.96 -4.11 -6.62
CA GLU A 12 -21.41 -4.09 -6.69
C GLU A 12 -22.00 -5.46 -7.03
N ASN A 13 -22.93 -5.92 -6.18
CA ASN A 13 -23.61 -7.20 -6.32
C ASN A 13 -25.09 -7.03 -5.94
N GLU A 14 -25.90 -6.56 -6.89
CA GLU A 14 -27.30 -6.17 -6.64
C GLU A 14 -28.26 -7.37 -6.52
N GLU A 15 -27.92 -8.52 -7.08
CA GLU A 15 -28.78 -9.72 -7.04
C GLU A 15 -28.68 -10.39 -5.67
N TYR A 16 -29.76 -10.37 -4.90
CA TYR A 16 -29.81 -10.96 -3.56
C TYR A 16 -29.74 -12.49 -3.60
N ALA A 17 -30.44 -13.12 -4.55
CA ALA A 17 -30.51 -14.58 -4.66
C ALA A 17 -29.42 -15.14 -5.58
N THR A 18 -28.16 -14.83 -5.27
CA THR A 18 -26.99 -15.22 -6.09
C THR A 18 -26.03 -16.14 -5.34
N ILE A 19 -25.37 -17.02 -6.10
CA ILE A 19 -24.22 -17.82 -5.67
C ILE A 19 -22.89 -17.21 -6.14
N LYS A 20 -22.95 -16.01 -6.72
CA LYS A 20 -21.82 -15.28 -7.28
C LYS A 20 -21.51 -14.07 -6.44
N TYR A 21 -20.24 -13.85 -6.16
CA TYR A 21 -19.75 -12.68 -5.44
C TYR A 21 -18.79 -11.89 -6.30
N ARG A 22 -18.93 -10.57 -6.30
CA ARG A 22 -18.03 -9.69 -7.05
C ARG A 22 -17.13 -8.93 -6.11
N TYR A 23 -15.86 -8.86 -6.47
CA TYR A 23 -14.86 -8.08 -5.75
C TYR A 23 -13.96 -7.35 -6.74
N THR A 24 -13.34 -6.27 -6.28
CA THR A 24 -12.25 -5.62 -6.99
C THR A 24 -10.93 -6.21 -6.55
N TYR A 25 -10.04 -6.43 -7.52
CA TYR A 25 -8.64 -6.76 -7.28
C TYR A 25 -7.81 -5.59 -7.79
N SER A 26 -6.94 -5.05 -6.94
CA SER A 26 -6.14 -3.87 -7.25
C SER A 26 -4.68 -4.12 -6.98
N LEU A 27 -3.86 -3.92 -8.01
CA LEU A 27 -2.41 -4.12 -7.97
C LEU A 27 -1.70 -3.28 -9.04
N ASP A 28 -1.75 -3.76 -10.28
CA ASP A 28 -1.16 -3.12 -11.48
C ASP A 28 -2.24 -2.37 -12.27
N ASP A 29 -3.47 -2.84 -12.16
CA ASP A 29 -4.69 -2.23 -12.65
C ASP A 29 -5.82 -2.56 -11.66
N GLN A 30 -7.02 -2.08 -11.97
CA GLN A 30 -8.22 -2.45 -11.22
C GLN A 30 -9.08 -3.40 -12.04
N GLN A 31 -9.22 -4.62 -11.54
CA GLN A 31 -10.06 -5.67 -12.11
C GLN A 31 -11.33 -5.84 -11.28
N THR A 32 -12.48 -6.04 -11.94
CA THR A 32 -13.70 -6.57 -11.31
C THR A 32 -13.76 -8.06 -11.59
N VAL A 33 -13.75 -8.87 -10.53
CA VAL A 33 -13.75 -10.32 -10.60
C VAL A 33 -15.05 -10.85 -10.02
N GLU A 34 -15.64 -11.82 -10.72
CA GLU A 34 -16.77 -12.60 -10.22
C GLU A 34 -16.28 -13.97 -9.75
N TYR A 35 -16.61 -14.34 -8.52
CA TYR A 35 -16.36 -15.63 -7.92
C TYR A 35 -17.66 -16.43 -7.81
N ASP A 36 -17.66 -17.65 -8.33
CA ASP A 36 -18.79 -18.58 -8.21
C ASP A 36 -18.54 -19.56 -7.05
N PHE A 37 -19.38 -19.51 -6.02
CA PHE A 37 -19.22 -20.32 -4.80
C PHE A 37 -19.50 -21.82 -4.99
N LEU A 38 -20.20 -22.24 -6.05
CA LEU A 38 -20.46 -23.67 -6.28
C LEU A 38 -19.28 -24.33 -7.00
N SER A 39 -18.71 -23.66 -7.98
CA SER A 39 -17.62 -24.18 -8.80
C SER A 39 -16.23 -23.77 -8.32
N ASN A 40 -16.15 -22.81 -7.39
CA ASN A 40 -14.91 -22.18 -6.91
C ASN A 40 -14.06 -21.57 -8.05
N LYS A 41 -14.73 -21.05 -9.08
CA LYS A 41 -14.08 -20.43 -10.25
C LYS A 41 -14.22 -18.92 -10.20
N THR A 42 -13.18 -18.24 -10.68
CA THR A 42 -13.18 -16.79 -10.92
C THR A 42 -13.27 -16.48 -12.41
N VAL A 43 -13.95 -15.38 -12.75
CA VAL A 43 -13.97 -14.79 -14.08
C VAL A 43 -13.72 -13.28 -13.93
N ILE A 44 -12.79 -12.75 -14.72
CA ILE A 44 -12.60 -11.29 -14.81
C ILE A 44 -13.74 -10.74 -15.67
N LEU A 45 -14.59 -9.90 -15.08
CA LEU A 45 -15.70 -9.25 -15.77
C LEU A 45 -15.26 -7.95 -16.46
N LYS A 46 -14.33 -7.24 -15.83
CA LYS A 46 -13.80 -5.97 -16.32
C LYS A 46 -12.35 -5.83 -15.89
N GLU A 47 -11.52 -5.35 -16.80
CA GLU A 47 -10.18 -4.84 -16.53
C GLU A 47 -10.19 -3.36 -16.91
N THR A 48 -9.67 -2.50 -16.03
CA THR A 48 -9.63 -1.06 -16.27
C THR A 48 -8.38 -0.73 -17.08
N PRO A 49 -8.51 -0.31 -18.36
CA PRO A 49 -7.34 -0.03 -19.18
C PRO A 49 -6.63 1.22 -18.66
N VAL A 50 -5.33 1.12 -18.46
CA VAL A 50 -4.48 2.25 -18.08
C VAL A 50 -3.60 2.63 -19.30
N PRO A 51 -3.94 3.71 -20.03
CA PRO A 51 -3.17 4.09 -21.20
C PRO A 51 -1.71 4.39 -20.87
N HIS A 52 -0.79 3.94 -21.73
CA HIS A 52 0.65 4.18 -21.60
C HIS A 52 1.31 3.61 -20.33
N TYR A 53 0.65 2.67 -19.65
CA TYR A 53 1.19 1.96 -18.51
C TYR A 53 1.61 0.54 -18.90
N ASP A 54 2.87 0.21 -18.66
CA ASP A 54 3.40 -1.15 -18.79
C ASP A 54 3.79 -1.65 -17.40
N ARG A 55 2.94 -2.51 -16.82
CA ARG A 55 3.17 -3.14 -15.50
C ARG A 55 4.55 -3.78 -15.38
N SER A 56 5.10 -4.30 -16.48
CA SER A 56 6.40 -4.97 -16.50
C SER A 56 7.56 -4.01 -16.23
N LEU A 57 7.33 -2.69 -16.20
CA LEU A 57 8.33 -1.69 -15.82
C LEU A 57 8.37 -1.44 -14.31
N TYR A 58 7.36 -1.86 -13.55
CA TYR A 58 7.26 -1.56 -12.12
C TYR A 58 7.56 -2.81 -11.28
N HIS A 59 7.87 -2.57 -10.03
CA HIS A 59 8.04 -3.60 -9.01
C HIS A 59 7.44 -3.12 -7.71
N SER A 60 6.79 -4.06 -7.03
CA SER A 60 6.20 -3.87 -5.72
C SER A 60 6.82 -4.86 -4.73
N GLU A 61 7.14 -4.38 -3.53
CA GLU A 61 7.68 -5.20 -2.46
C GLU A 61 7.14 -4.75 -1.10
N ARG A 62 7.15 -5.68 -0.14
CA ARG A 62 6.85 -5.40 1.26
C ARG A 62 8.16 -5.39 2.04
N VAL A 63 8.41 -4.29 2.74
CA VAL A 63 9.54 -4.14 3.66
C VAL A 63 9.02 -3.86 5.06
N GLU A 64 9.90 -3.93 6.06
CA GLU A 64 9.51 -3.87 7.46
C GLU A 64 10.44 -2.93 8.23
N ALA A 65 9.86 -1.99 8.97
CA ALA A 65 10.57 -1.17 9.94
C ALA A 65 10.31 -1.66 11.36
N THR A 66 11.20 -1.35 12.30
CA THR A 66 11.02 -1.68 13.72
C THR A 66 10.79 -0.39 14.51
N ALA A 67 9.64 -0.28 15.16
CA ALA A 67 9.33 0.80 16.08
C ALA A 67 10.15 0.69 17.38
N SER A 68 10.22 1.77 18.16
CA SER A 68 11.01 1.82 19.40
C SER A 68 10.59 0.81 20.47
N ASP A 69 9.34 0.33 20.42
CA ASP A 69 8.82 -0.71 21.32
C ASP A 69 9.00 -2.14 20.77
N GLY A 70 9.73 -2.29 19.66
CA GLY A 70 10.00 -3.57 19.00
C GLY A 70 8.91 -4.01 18.01
N THR A 71 7.81 -3.25 17.88
CA THR A 71 6.75 -3.59 16.93
C THR A 71 7.26 -3.49 15.50
N THR A 72 6.99 -4.52 14.69
CA THR A 72 7.32 -4.52 13.25
C THR A 72 6.21 -3.79 12.47
N ILE A 73 6.57 -2.70 11.78
CA ILE A 73 5.66 -1.87 10.99
C ILE A 73 5.82 -2.25 9.52
N PRO A 74 4.78 -2.80 8.86
CA PRO A 74 4.82 -3.12 7.44
C PRO A 74 4.90 -1.85 6.58
N ILE A 75 5.58 -1.95 5.45
CA ILE A 75 5.69 -0.89 4.45
C ILE A 75 5.47 -1.51 3.07
N SER A 76 4.50 -0.98 2.33
CA SER A 76 4.37 -1.32 0.90
C SER A 76 5.19 -0.33 0.07
N VAL A 77 6.04 -0.85 -0.81
CA VAL A 77 6.95 -0.05 -1.63
C VAL A 77 6.71 -0.35 -3.10
N VAL A 78 6.62 0.69 -3.92
CA VAL A 78 6.53 0.57 -5.38
C VAL A 78 7.49 1.54 -6.07
N TYR A 79 8.12 1.07 -7.13
CA TYR A 79 9.04 1.86 -7.95
C TYR A 79 9.14 1.30 -9.36
N ARG A 80 9.66 2.12 -10.27
CA ARG A 80 9.96 1.73 -11.64
C ARG A 80 11.36 1.10 -11.72
N LYS A 81 11.45 -0.14 -12.22
CA LYS A 81 12.65 -0.99 -12.18
C LYS A 81 13.85 -0.37 -12.90
N ASP A 82 13.63 0.18 -14.09
CA ASP A 82 14.68 0.83 -14.91
C ASP A 82 15.14 2.19 -14.36
N LYS A 83 14.46 2.72 -13.34
CA LYS A 83 14.82 3.98 -12.65
C LYS A 83 15.35 3.77 -11.22
N LYS A 84 15.34 2.53 -10.71
CA LYS A 84 15.87 2.24 -9.37
C LYS A 84 17.36 2.58 -9.35
N LYS A 85 17.78 3.40 -8.39
CA LYS A 85 19.20 3.66 -8.18
C LYS A 85 19.90 2.43 -7.63
N ALA A 86 21.22 2.35 -7.86
CA ALA A 86 22.04 1.31 -7.28
C ALA A 86 21.95 1.34 -5.75
N GLU A 87 22.08 0.17 -5.13
CA GLU A 87 22.05 0.02 -3.68
C GLU A 87 23.04 0.99 -3.01
N GLY A 88 22.58 1.66 -1.96
CA GLY A 88 23.36 2.67 -1.24
C GLY A 88 23.34 4.08 -1.82
N GLN A 89 22.65 4.32 -2.95
CA GLN A 89 22.41 5.67 -3.47
C GLN A 89 20.99 6.17 -3.14
N PRO A 90 20.85 7.25 -2.36
CA PRO A 90 19.54 7.81 -2.03
C PRO A 90 18.70 8.16 -3.27
N GLN A 91 17.48 7.64 -3.31
CA GLN A 91 16.49 7.91 -4.35
C GLN A 91 15.41 8.85 -3.83
N ALA A 92 14.80 9.64 -4.71
CA ALA A 92 13.65 10.45 -4.34
C ALA A 92 12.52 9.53 -3.86
N LEU A 93 11.93 9.82 -2.70
CA LEU A 93 10.91 9.00 -2.08
C LEU A 93 9.72 9.85 -1.63
N HIS A 94 8.52 9.31 -1.84
CA HIS A 94 7.29 9.86 -1.32
C HIS A 94 6.64 8.88 -0.35
N LEU A 95 6.51 9.26 0.92
CA LEU A 95 6.01 8.44 2.01
C LEU A 95 4.59 8.85 2.42
N HIS A 96 3.63 7.94 2.37
CA HIS A 96 2.23 8.21 2.71
C HIS A 96 1.81 7.40 3.94
N GLY A 97 1.07 8.01 4.86
CA GLY A 97 0.42 7.33 5.98
C GLY A 97 -0.96 7.91 6.31
N TYR A 98 -1.74 7.14 7.08
CA TYR A 98 -3.06 7.56 7.58
C TYR A 98 -3.24 7.22 9.08
N GLY A 99 -3.28 5.94 9.42
CA GLY A 99 -3.17 5.48 10.82
C GLY A 99 -4.32 5.89 11.74
N ALA A 100 -5.56 5.93 11.27
CA ALA A 100 -6.70 6.29 12.11
C ALA A 100 -7.97 5.50 11.77
N TYR A 101 -8.88 5.43 12.75
CA TYR A 101 -10.23 4.89 12.63
C TYR A 101 -10.33 3.41 12.24
N GLU A 102 -9.28 2.61 12.45
CA GLU A 102 -9.21 1.22 11.96
C GLU A 102 -9.24 1.11 10.44
N ARG A 103 -9.10 2.23 9.73
CA ARG A 103 -9.02 2.22 8.27
C ARG A 103 -7.65 1.71 7.86
N SER A 104 -7.60 0.51 7.27
CA SER A 104 -6.41 0.02 6.58
C SER A 104 -6.09 0.92 5.39
N PHE A 105 -4.82 1.26 5.23
CA PHE A 105 -4.37 2.02 4.08
C PHE A 105 -3.76 1.10 3.02
N GLU A 106 -4.65 0.49 2.24
CA GLU A 106 -4.32 -0.58 1.30
C GLU A 106 -3.39 -0.13 0.16
N PRO A 107 -2.47 -1.00 -0.31
CA PRO A 107 -1.60 -0.73 -1.45
C PRO A 107 -2.32 -0.90 -2.79
N GLU A 108 -3.42 -0.19 -2.96
CA GLU A 108 -4.21 -0.18 -4.20
C GLU A 108 -3.44 0.50 -5.34
N PHE A 109 -3.70 0.06 -6.58
CA PHE A 109 -3.28 0.75 -7.79
C PHE A 109 -3.83 2.18 -7.82
N GLN A 110 -2.94 3.14 -8.04
CA GLN A 110 -3.28 4.56 -8.07
C GLN A 110 -2.66 5.21 -9.31
N GLU A 111 -3.46 5.54 -10.33
CA GLU A 111 -2.96 6.21 -11.54
C GLU A 111 -2.21 7.52 -11.21
N LYS A 112 -2.65 8.23 -10.16
CA LYS A 112 -2.06 9.50 -9.70
C LYS A 112 -0.59 9.39 -9.28
N ILE A 113 -0.09 8.21 -8.90
CA ILE A 113 1.32 8.04 -8.50
C ILE A 113 2.23 7.69 -9.68
N LEU A 114 1.69 7.23 -10.82
CA LEU A 114 2.49 6.85 -11.99
C LEU A 114 3.45 7.96 -12.46
N PRO A 115 3.05 9.24 -12.54
CA PRO A 115 3.97 10.30 -12.94
C PRO A 115 5.17 10.46 -11.99
N LEU A 116 5.03 10.14 -10.70
CA LEU A 116 6.15 10.13 -9.76
C LEU A 116 7.09 8.95 -10.04
N LEU A 117 6.53 7.75 -10.19
CA LEU A 117 7.29 6.53 -10.47
C LEU A 117 8.07 6.65 -11.80
N ASP A 118 7.46 7.23 -12.83
CA ASP A 118 8.10 7.47 -14.13
C ASP A 118 9.26 8.46 -14.06
N ARG A 119 9.24 9.38 -13.09
CA ARG A 119 10.35 10.29 -12.78
C ARG A 119 11.41 9.66 -11.88
N GLY A 120 11.26 8.39 -11.51
CA GLY A 120 12.19 7.65 -10.67
C GLY A 120 11.99 7.89 -9.18
N PHE A 121 10.80 8.29 -8.74
CA PHE A 121 10.47 8.25 -7.32
C PHE A 121 10.21 6.82 -6.87
N VAL A 122 10.52 6.55 -5.62
CA VAL A 122 9.95 5.45 -4.85
C VAL A 122 8.69 5.97 -4.16
N TYR A 123 7.59 5.23 -4.22
CA TYR A 123 6.40 5.51 -3.43
C TYR A 123 6.28 4.45 -2.34
N ALA A 124 6.07 4.88 -1.10
CA ALA A 124 5.99 4.00 0.06
C ALA A 124 4.76 4.33 0.91
N ILE A 125 4.07 3.28 1.36
CA ILE A 125 2.95 3.38 2.30
C ILE A 125 3.39 2.83 3.65
N ALA A 126 3.29 3.66 4.68
CA ALA A 126 3.55 3.25 6.06
C ALA A 126 2.25 2.72 6.70
N HIS A 127 2.20 1.42 6.97
CA HIS A 127 1.06 0.74 7.60
C HIS A 127 1.10 0.90 9.13
N VAL A 128 1.13 2.15 9.59
CA VAL A 128 1.32 2.53 11.00
C VAL A 128 0.14 2.12 11.89
N ARG A 129 0.38 1.91 13.19
CA ARG A 129 -0.69 1.62 14.14
C ARG A 129 -1.75 2.73 14.16
N GLY A 130 -2.99 2.33 14.41
CA GLY A 130 -4.17 3.16 14.31
C GLY A 130 -5.01 2.88 13.07
N GLY A 131 -4.42 2.24 12.05
CA GLY A 131 -5.13 1.57 10.96
C GLY A 131 -5.59 0.16 11.33
N GLY A 132 -6.13 -0.58 10.35
CA GLY A 132 -6.71 -1.91 10.50
C GLY A 132 -5.85 -3.06 9.95
N GLU A 133 -4.62 -2.78 9.51
CA GLU A 133 -3.82 -3.67 8.67
C GLU A 133 -3.46 -5.00 9.35
N ASN A 134 -3.21 -4.97 10.66
CA ASN A 134 -2.98 -6.15 11.48
C ASN A 134 -4.18 -6.46 12.41
N GLY A 135 -5.39 -6.08 11.99
CA GLY A 135 -6.64 -6.28 12.72
C GLY A 135 -6.87 -5.28 13.85
N ARG A 136 -7.94 -5.50 14.61
CA ARG A 136 -8.46 -4.55 15.61
C ARG A 136 -7.43 -4.11 16.66
N THR A 137 -6.55 -5.00 17.08
CA THR A 137 -5.50 -4.70 18.07
C THR A 137 -4.50 -3.68 17.56
N TRP A 138 -4.27 -3.61 16.23
CA TRP A 138 -3.44 -2.61 15.59
C TRP A 138 -3.99 -1.20 15.75
N TYR A 139 -5.30 -1.06 15.61
CA TYR A 139 -6.02 0.20 15.84
C TYR A 139 -6.03 0.58 17.32
N GLU A 140 -6.36 -0.37 18.19
CA GLU A 140 -6.46 -0.13 19.64
C GLU A 140 -5.11 0.27 20.26
N ALA A 141 -4.00 -0.21 19.70
CA ALA A 141 -2.65 0.16 20.12
C ALA A 141 -2.30 1.65 19.89
N ALA A 142 -3.03 2.36 19.03
CA ALA A 142 -2.73 3.76 18.70
C ALA A 142 -3.99 4.66 18.60
N ARG A 143 -4.86 4.59 19.60
CA ARG A 143 -6.04 5.47 19.74
C ARG A 143 -6.13 6.08 21.14
N TYR A 144 -6.87 7.17 21.26
CA TYR A 144 -7.02 7.90 22.53
C TYR A 144 -5.66 8.24 23.17
N LEU A 145 -5.39 7.75 24.37
CA LEU A 145 -4.18 8.06 25.14
C LEU A 145 -2.91 7.48 24.50
N THR A 146 -3.02 6.49 23.61
CA THR A 146 -1.88 5.90 22.89
C THR A 146 -1.74 6.45 21.47
N LYS A 147 -2.45 7.52 21.10
CA LYS A 147 -2.41 8.04 19.72
C LYS A 147 -1.01 8.47 19.25
N MET A 148 -0.11 8.81 20.18
CA MET A 148 1.28 9.12 19.87
C MET A 148 1.99 7.99 19.10
N THR A 149 1.58 6.74 19.31
CA THR A 149 2.10 5.56 18.65
C THR A 149 2.03 5.66 17.12
N THR A 150 0.94 6.21 16.55
CA THR A 150 0.83 6.41 15.09
C THR A 150 1.97 7.27 14.54
N PHE A 151 2.31 8.36 15.24
CA PHE A 151 3.32 9.30 14.77
C PHE A 151 4.73 8.72 14.94
N THR A 152 4.99 8.03 16.06
CA THR A 152 6.30 7.39 16.29
C THR A 152 6.53 6.23 15.32
N ASP A 153 5.49 5.49 14.94
CA ASP A 153 5.59 4.47 13.89
C ASP A 153 5.95 5.08 12.54
N PHE A 154 5.31 6.21 12.17
CA PHE A 154 5.60 6.90 10.92
C PHE A 154 7.04 7.41 10.87
N ILE A 155 7.53 7.95 11.99
CA ILE A 155 8.94 8.37 12.14
C ILE A 155 9.87 7.16 12.04
N ALA A 156 9.57 6.05 12.70
CA ALA A 156 10.38 4.83 12.64
C ALA A 156 10.48 4.28 11.20
N VAL A 157 9.39 4.34 10.44
CA VAL A 157 9.39 3.99 9.01
C VAL A 157 10.30 4.92 8.21
N ALA A 158 10.19 6.24 8.40
CA ALA A 158 11.03 7.22 7.71
C ALA A 158 12.52 7.02 8.04
N GLU A 159 12.85 6.84 9.32
CA GLU A 159 14.22 6.58 9.78
C GLU A 159 14.78 5.27 9.21
N HIS A 160 13.96 4.21 9.17
CA HIS A 160 14.35 2.95 8.57
C HIS A 160 14.69 3.08 7.08
N LEU A 161 13.87 3.79 6.29
CA LEU A 161 14.10 4.02 4.86
C LEU A 161 15.37 4.84 4.59
N VAL A 162 15.73 5.75 5.51
CA VAL A 162 17.00 6.48 5.46
C VAL A 162 18.18 5.59 5.86
N ALA A 163 18.07 4.85 6.95
CA ALA A 163 19.13 3.99 7.47
C ALA A 163 19.51 2.86 6.50
N THR A 164 18.52 2.31 5.80
CA THR A 164 18.70 1.30 4.75
C THR A 164 19.10 1.88 3.40
N LYS A 165 19.32 3.21 3.32
CA LYS A 165 19.76 3.94 2.12
C LYS A 165 18.81 3.82 0.92
N VAL A 166 17.53 3.53 1.16
CA VAL A 166 16.49 3.65 0.13
C VAL A 166 16.35 5.11 -0.29
N THR A 167 16.43 6.03 0.68
CA THR A 167 16.38 7.48 0.46
C THR A 167 17.29 8.23 1.44
N SER A 168 17.19 9.56 1.49
CA SER A 168 17.82 10.41 2.49
C SER A 168 16.85 11.53 2.91
N PRO A 169 17.08 12.23 4.04
CA PRO A 169 16.18 13.29 4.49
C PRO A 169 15.92 14.38 3.43
N SER A 170 16.95 14.74 2.67
CA SER A 170 16.85 15.71 1.56
C SER A 170 16.13 15.20 0.31
N HIS A 171 15.87 13.90 0.20
CA HIS A 171 15.20 13.25 -0.93
C HIS A 171 13.84 12.65 -0.56
N MET A 172 13.41 12.77 0.70
CA MET A 172 12.13 12.26 1.18
C MET A 172 11.10 13.39 1.26
N THR A 173 9.90 13.10 0.77
CA THR A 173 8.68 13.88 1.00
C THR A 173 7.65 12.98 1.68
N CYS A 174 6.67 13.57 2.35
CA CYS A 174 5.56 12.82 2.94
C CYS A 174 4.20 13.47 2.64
N GLU A 175 3.15 12.64 2.62
CA GLU A 175 1.77 13.10 2.52
C GLU A 175 0.85 12.37 3.51
N GLY A 176 -0.22 13.06 3.88
CA GLY A 176 -1.29 12.60 4.76
C GLY A 176 -2.51 13.50 4.54
N GLY A 177 -3.71 12.93 4.67
CA GLY A 177 -4.96 13.65 4.41
C GLY A 177 -6.03 13.33 5.45
N SER A 178 -6.85 14.32 5.80
CA SER A 178 -7.87 14.23 6.84
C SER A 178 -7.30 13.97 8.24
N ALA A 179 -7.08 12.71 8.63
CA ALA A 179 -6.46 12.35 9.91
C ALA A 179 -5.01 11.87 9.77
N GLY A 180 -4.53 11.70 8.52
CA GLY A 180 -3.14 11.39 8.19
C GLY A 180 -2.23 12.59 8.20
#